data_AF-A0A0P7AIB8-F1
#
_entry.id   AF-A0A0P7AIB8-F1
#
_cell.length_a   1.000
_cell.length_b   1.000
_cell.length_c   1.000
_cell.angle_alpha   90.00
_cell.angle_beta   90.00
_cell.angle_gamma   90.00
#
_symmetry.space_group_name_H-M   'P 1'
#
loop_
_entity.id
_entity.type
_entity.pdbx_description
1 polymer ?
#
loop_
_entity_poly.entity_id
_entity_poly.type
_entity_poly.pdbx_seq_one_letter_code
_entity_poly.pdbx_strand_id
1 'polypeptide(L)' 'MEHIVIKSLDRINLLGEHVDYNDGLVLPAAIDKCIYMTLKTNGTENRCTVKSKGLYQKLVILDLNFH' A
#
# COMPACT_ATOMS: atom_id res chain seq x y z
N MET A 1 -6.16 13.25 18.29
CA MET A 1 -6.11 13.34 16.81
C MET A 1 -6.38 11.95 16.29
N GLU A 2 -7.38 11.80 15.43
CA GLU A 2 -7.75 10.49 14.88
C GLU A 2 -6.81 10.12 13.73
N HIS A 3 -6.39 8.86 13.70
CA HIS A 3 -5.56 8.29 12.65
C HIS A 3 -6.32 7.13 12.03
N ILE A 4 -6.40 7.12 10.71
CA ILE A 4 -6.91 5.95 9.98
C ILE A 4 -5.74 5.00 9.79
N VAL A 5 -5.88 3.77 10.26
CA VAL A 5 -4.89 2.71 10.07
C VAL A 5 -5.49 1.64 9.18
N ILE A 6 -4.81 1.35 8.08
CA ILE A 6 -5.17 0.33 7.10
C ILE A 6 -4.12 -0.77 7.17
N LYS A 7 -4.58 -2.02 7.27
CA LYS A 7 -3.75 -3.23 7.22
C LYS A 7 -4.21 -4.07 6.03
N SER A 8 -3.30 -4.34 5.08
CA SER A 8 -3.53 -5.30 4.00
C SER A 8 -2.61 -6.49 4.19
N LEU A 9 -3.17 -7.70 4.15
CA LEU A 9 -2.41 -8.94 4.10
C LEU A 9 -1.76 -9.09 2.71
N ASP A 10 -0.63 -9.78 2.68
CA ASP A 10 0.04 -10.19 1.45
C ASP A 10 -0.46 -11.58 1.00
N ARG A 11 -0.11 -11.98 -0.23
CA ARG A 11 -0.60 -13.21 -0.86
C ARG A 11 0.53 -13.98 -1.50
N ILE A 12 0.50 -15.30 -1.37
CA ILE A 12 1.24 -16.23 -2.23
C ILE A 12 0.27 -17.12 -3.01
N ASN A 13 0.66 -17.56 -4.21
CA ASN A 13 -0.08 -18.60 -4.91
C ASN A 13 0.45 -19.97 -4.46
N LEU A 14 -0.43 -20.81 -3.90
CA LEU A 14 -0.10 -22.19 -3.55
C LEU A 14 0.04 -23.06 -4.81
N LEU A 15 -0.69 -22.72 -5.86
CA LEU A 15 -0.63 -23.32 -7.20
C LEU A 15 -0.78 -22.23 -8.26
N GLY A 16 -0.12 -22.43 -9.41
CA GLY A 16 -0.32 -21.61 -10.60
C GLY A 16 0.60 -20.40 -10.74
N GLU A 17 1.69 -20.30 -9.98
CA GLU A 17 2.64 -19.15 -10.02
C GLU A 17 3.32 -18.93 -11.39
N HIS A 18 3.34 -19.93 -12.27
CA HIS A 18 3.90 -19.78 -13.62
C HIS A 18 2.85 -19.53 -14.71
N VAL A 19 1.56 -19.57 -14.35
CA VAL A 19 0.44 -19.36 -15.29
C VAL A 19 -0.40 -18.14 -14.93
N ASP A 20 -0.11 -17.50 -13.79
CA ASP A 20 -0.81 -16.33 -13.27
C ASP A 20 -0.71 -15.09 -14.18
N TYR A 21 0.36 -14.98 -14.97
CA TYR A 21 0.52 -13.94 -16.00
C TYR A 21 -0.16 -14.26 -17.35
N ASN A 22 -0.70 -15.47 -17.51
CA ASN A 22 -1.28 -15.96 -18.77
C ASN A 22 -2.79 -16.25 -18.63
N ASP A 23 -3.49 -15.50 -17.77
CA ASP A 23 -4.91 -15.73 -17.45
C ASP A 23 -5.23 -17.15 -16.95
N GLY A 24 -4.22 -17.86 -16.44
CA GLY A 24 -4.36 -19.18 -15.86
C GLY A 24 -5.04 -19.16 -14.49
N LEU A 25 -5.65 -20.28 -14.10
CA LEU A 25 -6.21 -20.43 -12.77
C LEU A 25 -5.09 -20.50 -11.73
N VAL A 26 -5.28 -19.79 -10.62
CA VAL A 26 -4.37 -19.78 -9.47
C VAL A 26 -5.12 -20.17 -8.19
N LEU A 27 -4.40 -20.73 -7.24
CA LEU A 27 -4.91 -20.97 -5.89
C LEU A 27 -4.20 -20.03 -4.89
N PRO A 28 -4.73 -18.83 -4.64
CA PRO A 28 -4.08 -17.88 -3.76
C PRO A 28 -4.39 -18.15 -2.28
N ALA A 29 -3.43 -17.83 -1.41
CA ALA A 29 -3.62 -17.82 0.02
C ALA A 29 -3.01 -16.55 0.64
N ALA A 30 -3.73 -15.95 1.59
CA ALA A 30 -3.20 -14.85 2.39
C ALA A 30 -2.15 -15.38 3.38
N ILE A 31 -1.08 -14.63 3.57
CA ILE A 31 -0.01 -14.94 4.54
C ILE A 31 0.02 -13.89 5.65
N ASP A 32 0.63 -14.22 6.80
CA ASP A 32 0.83 -13.28 7.91
C ASP A 32 2.03 -12.34 7.65
N LYS A 33 2.05 -11.74 6.47
CA LYS A 33 2.87 -10.58 6.09
C LYS A 33 1.91 -9.50 5.64
N CYS A 34 2.17 -8.26 6.02
CA CYS A 34 1.21 -7.18 5.83
C CYS A 34 1.89 -5.88 5.46
N ILE A 35 1.20 -5.09 4.65
CA ILE A 35 1.48 -3.67 4.43
C ILE A 35 0.55 -2.86 5.33
N TYR A 36 1.14 -1.91 6.06
CA TYR A 36 0.41 -0.97 6.90
C TYR A 36 0.49 0.43 6.31
N MET A 37 -0.66 1.11 6.23
CA MET A 37 -0.76 2.51 5.86
C MET A 37 -1.45 3.27 6.99
N THR A 38 -0.89 4.43 7.36
CA THR A 38 -1.48 5.32 8.35
C THR A 38 -1.73 6.67 7.72
N LEU A 39 -2.98 7.14 7.81
CA LEU A 39 -3.39 8.45 7.33
C LEU A 39 -3.77 9.35 8.50
N LYS A 40 -3.41 10.62 8.36
CA LYS A 40 -3.78 11.68 9.29
C LYS A 40 -3.87 13.00 8.56
N THR A 41 -4.71 13.90 9.06
CA THR A 41 -4.62 15.31 8.66
C THR A 41 -3.26 15.86 9.10
N ASN A 42 -2.65 16.69 8.25
CA ASN A 42 -1.32 17.26 8.50
C ASN A 42 -1.36 18.77 8.76
N GLY A 43 -2.55 19.37 8.83
CA GLY A 43 -2.75 20.80 9.11
C GLY A 43 -2.51 21.72 7.91
N THR A 44 -2.34 21.17 6.70
CA THR A 44 -2.21 21.96 5.46
C THR A 44 -3.38 21.68 4.54
N GLU A 45 -3.81 22.68 3.77
CA GLU A 45 -4.97 22.56 2.88
C GLU A 45 -4.63 21.71 1.64
N ASN A 46 -3.55 22.05 0.94
CA ASN A 46 -3.29 21.51 -0.40
C ASN A 46 -1.98 20.71 -0.50
N ARG A 47 -1.41 20.27 0.63
CA ARG A 47 -0.16 19.50 0.64
C ARG A 47 -0.38 18.12 1.24
N CYS A 48 -0.13 17.08 0.46
CA CYS A 48 -0.06 15.71 0.97
C CYS A 48 1.40 15.27 1.11
N THR A 49 1.71 14.50 2.16
CA THR A 49 3.05 13.98 2.42
C THR A 49 2.98 12.49 2.64
N VAL A 50 3.63 11.73 1.76
CA VAL A 50 3.72 10.27 1.84
C VAL A 50 5.12 9.89 2.30
N LYS A 51 5.20 9.08 3.36
CA LYS A 51 6.45 8.57 3.93
C LYS A 51 6.42 7.05 3.94
N SER A 52 7.46 6.40 3.45
CA SER A 52 7.62 4.95 3.55
C SER A 52 8.79 4.60 4.46
N LYS A 53 8.53 3.85 5.54
CA LYS A 53 9.59 3.32 6.40
C LYS A 53 10.37 2.16 5.75
N GLY A 54 9.71 1.38 4.89
CA GLY A 54 10.30 0.19 4.25
C GLY A 54 11.18 0.49 3.03
N LEU A 55 10.98 1.64 2.37
CA LEU A 55 11.73 2.02 1.15
C LEU A 55 12.76 3.11 1.45
N TYR A 56 13.82 2.80 2.18
CA TYR A 56 14.93 3.73 2.50
C TYR A 56 14.49 5.12 3.01
N GLN A 57 13.35 5.19 3.70
CA GLN A 57 12.77 6.46 4.17
C GLN A 57 12.39 7.45 3.05
N LYS A 58 11.91 6.96 1.91
CA LYS A 58 11.44 7.81 0.81
C LYS A 58 10.29 8.73 1.25
N LEU A 59 10.44 10.00 0.91
CA LEU A 59 9.46 11.07 1.10
C LEU A 59 8.97 11.55 -0.26
N VAL A 60 7.65 11.59 -0.43
CA VAL A 60 7.01 12.23 -1.59
C VAL A 60 6.08 13.32 -1.07
N ILE A 61 6.19 14.50 -1.65
CA ILE A 61 5.31 15.63 -1.38
C ILE A 61 4.47 15.84 -2.63
N LEU A 62 3.15 15.86 -2.45
CA LEU A 62 2.18 16.05 -3.52
C LEU A 62 1.49 17.39 -3.26
N ASP A 63 1.47 18.24 -4.28
CA ASP A 63 0.57 19.39 -4.33
C ASP A 63 -0.81 18.91 -4.83
N LEU A 64 -1.86 19.22 -4.08
CA LEU A 64 -3.23 18.83 -4.37
C LEU A 64 -4.00 19.92 -5.13
N ASN A 65 -3.33 21.03 -5.47
CA ASN A 65 -3.88 22.03 -6.39
C ASN A 65 -4.01 21.44 -7.80
N PHE A 66 -5.23 21.20 -8.25
CA PHE A 66 -5.52 20.91 -9.65
C PHE A 66 -5.53 22.24 -10.42
N HIS A 67 -4.68 22.36 -11.44
CA HIS A 67 -4.71 23.46 -12.42
C HIS A 67 -5.45 22.99 -13.67
#